data_AF-A0A8C6NWD1-F1
#
_entry.id   AF-A0A8C6NWD1-F1
#
_cell.length_a   1.000
_cell.length_b   1.000
_cell.length_c   1.000
_cell.angle_alpha   90.00
_cell.angle_beta   90.00
_cell.angle_gamma   90.00
#
_symmetry.space_group_name_H-M   'P 1'
#
loop_
_entity.id
_entity.type
_entity.pdbx_description
1 polymer ?
#
loop_
_entity_poly.entity_id
_entity_poly.type
_entity_poly.pdbx_seq_one_letter_code
_entity_poly.pdbx_strand_id
1 'polypeptide(L)'
;MADFLPSHSLLSVCFPSCLLTSGEAEQQRKSKEIDKCIKRDKTYVKRLVKILLLGAGESGKSTFLKQMRIIHGQDFDKTAREEFRPTIYSNVIKGKATAAAYCVYAVLIGCLGLCSCLQGG
;
A
#
# COMPACT_ATOMS: atom_id res chain seq x y z
N MET A 1 -27.32 -32.41 -66.05
CA MET A 1 -27.51 -31.17 -65.26
C MET A 1 -27.97 -31.64 -63.89
N ALA A 2 -27.02 -32.01 -63.02
CA ALA A 2 -26.53 -31.15 -61.94
C ALA A 2 -27.68 -30.85 -60.95
N ASP A 3 -27.88 -31.71 -59.96
CA ASP A 3 -27.22 -31.65 -58.64
C ASP A 3 -27.49 -30.31 -57.94
N PHE A 4 -28.22 -30.35 -56.82
CA PHE A 4 -27.73 -29.94 -55.48
C PHE A 4 -28.90 -29.51 -54.59
N LEU A 5 -29.43 -30.44 -53.80
CA LEU A 5 -30.02 -30.13 -52.50
C LEU A 5 -28.85 -29.98 -51.50
N PRO A 6 -28.74 -28.89 -50.73
CA PRO A 6 -28.00 -28.91 -49.48
C PRO A 6 -28.95 -28.84 -48.30
N SER A 7 -28.97 -29.95 -47.56
CA SER A 7 -29.10 -30.00 -46.10
C SER A 7 -28.22 -28.94 -45.41
N HIS A 8 -28.77 -28.16 -44.45
CA HIS A 8 -28.10 -27.59 -43.27
C HIS A 8 -29.17 -26.82 -42.45
N SER A 9 -29.73 -27.38 -41.36
CA SER A 9 -29.26 -27.32 -39.96
C SER A 9 -29.46 -25.95 -39.26
N LEU A 10 -29.69 -25.99 -37.93
CA LEU A 10 -29.72 -24.90 -36.93
C LEU A 10 -31.14 -24.36 -36.59
N LEU A 11 -32.00 -25.03 -35.82
CA LEU A 11 -31.80 -25.42 -34.42
C LEU A 11 -30.92 -24.43 -33.64
N SER A 12 -31.28 -23.14 -33.64
CA SER A 12 -30.63 -22.08 -32.85
C SER A 12 -31.44 -21.62 -31.64
N VAL A 13 -32.60 -22.22 -31.37
CA VAL A 13 -33.47 -21.79 -30.28
C VAL A 13 -33.64 -22.97 -29.32
N CYS A 14 -33.12 -22.80 -28.11
CA CYS A 14 -33.03 -23.79 -27.02
C CYS A 14 -31.93 -24.86 -27.16
N PHE A 15 -30.64 -24.52 -26.96
CA PHE A 15 -29.70 -25.38 -26.20
C PHE A 15 -28.33 -24.70 -26.07
N PRO A 16 -28.01 -24.11 -24.91
CA PRO A 16 -26.60 -24.04 -24.50
C PRO A 16 -26.37 -24.56 -23.07
N SER A 17 -27.15 -25.55 -22.61
CA SER A 17 -26.94 -26.14 -21.27
C SER A 17 -26.71 -27.67 -21.23
N CYS A 18 -26.73 -28.40 -22.36
CA CYS A 18 -26.58 -29.87 -22.34
C CYS A 18 -25.39 -30.46 -23.12
N LEU A 19 -24.49 -29.64 -23.69
CA LEU A 19 -23.30 -30.13 -24.41
C LEU A 19 -21.95 -29.73 -23.76
N LEU A 20 -21.98 -29.07 -22.60
CA LEU A 20 -20.74 -28.76 -21.88
C LEU A 20 -20.23 -30.03 -21.20
N THR A 21 -18.95 -30.36 -21.40
CA THR A 21 -18.31 -31.37 -20.55
C THR A 21 -18.44 -30.93 -19.10
N SER A 22 -18.49 -31.88 -18.15
CA SER A 22 -18.60 -31.56 -16.71
C SER A 22 -17.53 -30.55 -16.26
N GLY A 23 -16.34 -30.59 -16.87
CA GLY A 23 -15.26 -29.64 -16.63
C GLY A 23 -15.53 -28.22 -17.14
N GLU A 24 -16.10 -28.07 -18.34
CA GLU A 24 -16.40 -26.75 -18.93
C GLU A 24 -17.57 -26.06 -18.21
N ALA A 25 -18.58 -26.83 -17.78
CA ALA A 25 -19.67 -26.31 -16.96
C ALA A 25 -19.17 -25.80 -15.61
N GLU A 26 -18.20 -26.49 -14.99
CA GLU A 26 -17.59 -26.06 -13.74
C GLU A 26 -16.66 -24.84 -13.91
N GLN A 27 -15.89 -24.79 -15.00
CA GLN A 27 -15.10 -23.60 -15.35
C GLN A 27 -15.98 -22.38 -15.60
N GLN A 28 -17.12 -22.53 -16.28
CA GLN A 28 -18.08 -21.45 -16.45
C GLN A 28 -18.70 -21.01 -15.13
N ARG A 29 -18.98 -21.93 -14.19
CA ARG A 29 -19.46 -21.59 -12.84
C ARG A 29 -18.41 -20.77 -12.08
N LYS A 30 -17.15 -21.23 -12.07
CA LYS A 30 -16.02 -20.51 -11.45
C LYS A 30 -15.80 -19.14 -12.08
N SER A 31 -15.82 -19.04 -13.42
CA SER A 31 -15.69 -17.78 -14.14
C SER A 31 -16.81 -16.79 -13.78
N LYS A 32 -18.07 -17.26 -13.72
CA LYS A 32 -19.21 -16.43 -13.27
C LYS A 32 -19.07 -15.96 -11.82
N GLU A 33 -18.51 -16.77 -10.93
CA GLU A 33 -18.24 -16.38 -9.54
C GLU A 33 -17.13 -15.33 -9.44
N ILE A 34 -16.05 -15.48 -10.22
CA ILE A 34 -14.98 -14.49 -10.32
C ILE A 34 -15.53 -13.16 -10.84
N ASP A 35 -16.34 -13.17 -11.90
CA ASP A 35 -16.96 -11.95 -12.45
C ASP A 35 -17.87 -11.25 -11.43
N LYS A 36 -18.62 -12.02 -10.64
CA LYS A 36 -19.43 -11.49 -9.53
C LYS A 36 -18.54 -10.86 -8.44
N CYS A 37 -17.40 -11.45 -8.12
CA CYS A 37 -16.43 -10.85 -7.20
C CYS A 37 -15.89 -9.54 -7.75
N ILE A 38 -15.41 -9.54 -8.99
CA ILE A 38 -14.85 -8.35 -9.66
C ILE A 38 -15.86 -7.20 -9.72
N LYS A 39 -17.14 -7.49 -10.00
CA LYS A 39 -18.21 -6.46 -10.01
C LYS A 39 -18.44 -5.83 -8.63
N ARG A 40 -18.38 -6.64 -7.56
CA ARG A 40 -18.47 -6.15 -6.18
C ARG A 40 -17.28 -5.25 -5.84
N ASP A 41 -16.07 -5.70 -6.16
CA ASP A 41 -14.84 -4.95 -5.89
C ASP A 41 -14.79 -3.64 -6.68
N LYS A 42 -15.20 -3.65 -7.96
CA LYS A 42 -15.32 -2.42 -8.76
C LYS A 42 -16.25 -1.39 -8.13
N THR A 43 -17.35 -1.84 -7.54
CA THR A 43 -18.31 -0.94 -6.88
C THR A 43 -17.75 -0.38 -5.58
N TYR A 44 -17.04 -1.21 -4.81
CA TYR A 44 -16.32 -0.79 -3.61
C TYR A 44 -15.25 0.25 -3.93
N VAL A 45 -14.36 -0.05 -4.90
CA VAL A 45 -13.28 0.86 -5.31
C VAL A 45 -13.79 2.18 -5.87
N LYS A 46 -14.91 2.19 -6.59
CA LYS A 46 -15.56 3.43 -7.07
C LYS A 46 -16.00 4.36 -5.94
N ARG A 47 -16.31 3.81 -4.76
CA ARG A 47 -16.72 4.58 -3.58
C ARG A 47 -15.53 4.99 -2.70
N LEU A 48 -14.34 4.44 -2.93
CA LEU A 48 -13.14 4.78 -2.17
C LEU A 48 -12.60 6.15 -2.59
N VAL A 49 -12.36 7.01 -1.61
CA VAL A 49 -11.67 8.29 -1.80
C VAL A 49 -10.18 8.09 -1.52
N LYS A 50 -9.32 8.39 -2.50
CA LYS A 50 -7.85 8.32 -2.35
C LYS A 50 -7.31 9.71 -2.03
N ILE A 51 -6.56 9.82 -0.94
CA ILE A 51 -5.92 11.06 -0.49
C ILE A 51 -4.41 10.89 -0.56
N LEU A 52 -3.71 11.86 -1.14
CA LEU A 52 -2.25 11.92 -1.17
C LEU A 52 -1.75 13.04 -0.25
N LEU A 53 -0.91 12.70 0.70
CA LEU A 53 -0.26 13.69 1.58
C LEU A 53 1.09 14.09 0.99
N LEU A 54 1.21 15.35 0.58
CA LEU A 54 2.45 15.94 0.06
C LEU A 54 3.13 16.80 1.14
N GLY A 55 4.46 16.81 1.18
CA GLY A 55 5.25 17.63 2.11
C GLY A 55 6.69 17.15 2.26
N ALA A 56 7.57 18.01 2.78
CA ALA A 56 8.99 17.73 3.03
C ALA A 56 9.22 16.49 3.92
N GLY A 57 10.43 15.90 3.88
CA GLY A 57 10.79 14.60 4.47
C GLY A 57 10.39 14.37 5.94
N GLU A 58 10.14 15.42 6.71
CA GLU A 58 9.87 15.34 8.16
C GLU A 58 8.57 16.06 8.58
N SER A 59 7.72 16.44 7.62
CA SER A 59 6.51 17.23 7.85
C SER A 59 5.38 16.51 8.62
N GLY A 60 5.64 15.36 9.23
CA GLY A 60 4.65 14.64 10.04
C GLY A 60 3.58 13.87 9.26
N LYS A 61 3.73 13.62 7.96
CA LYS A 61 2.77 12.85 7.13
C LYS A 61 2.41 11.49 7.74
N SER A 62 3.43 10.76 8.21
CA SER A 62 3.24 9.47 8.87
C SER A 62 2.55 9.59 10.22
N THR A 63 2.73 10.72 10.92
CA THR A 63 2.05 11.02 12.20
C THR A 63 0.57 11.32 11.97
N PHE A 64 0.23 12.09 10.94
CA PHE A 64 -1.15 12.35 10.56
C PHE A 64 -1.90 11.06 10.22
N LEU A 65 -1.29 10.17 9.42
CA LEU A 65 -1.89 8.87 9.10
C LEU A 65 -2.08 7.98 10.34
N LYS A 66 -1.12 7.99 11.28
CA LYS A 66 -1.26 7.28 12.56
C LYS A 66 -2.43 7.83 13.39
N GLN A 67 -2.61 9.14 13.45
CA GLN A 67 -3.74 9.77 14.14
C GLN A 67 -5.07 9.46 13.46
N MET A 68 -5.10 9.44 12.12
CA MET A 68 -6.29 9.01 11.37
C MET A 68 -6.72 7.59 11.74
N ARG A 69 -5.78 6.65 11.93
CA ARG A 69 -6.12 5.28 12.38
C ARG A 69 -6.75 5.26 13.77
N ILE A 70 -6.23 6.06 14.71
CA ILE A 70 -6.76 6.18 16.07
C ILE A 70 -8.19 6.72 16.05
N ILE A 71 -8.44 7.80 15.30
CA ILE A 71 -9.77 8.44 15.23
C ILE A 71 -10.83 7.53 14.61
N HIS A 72 -10.44 6.69 13.64
CA HIS A 72 -11.36 5.76 12.97
C HIS A 72 -11.54 4.43 13.72
N GLY A 73 -11.08 4.34 14.98
CA GLY A 73 -11.28 3.17 15.84
C GLY A 73 -10.49 1.93 15.41
N GLN A 74 -9.42 2.09 14.62
CA GLN A 74 -8.50 1.00 14.33
C GLN A 74 -7.43 0.94 15.42
N ASP A 75 -7.63 0.04 16.38
CA ASP A 75 -6.65 -0.19 17.44
C ASP A 75 -5.34 -0.76 16.90
N PHE A 76 -4.23 -0.35 17.53
CA PHE A 76 -2.94 -0.97 17.29
C PHE A 76 -2.87 -2.30 18.03
N ASP A 77 -2.95 -3.39 17.26
CA ASP A 77 -2.78 -4.75 17.74
C ASP A 77 -1.39 -4.96 18.38
N LYS A 78 -1.28 -5.98 19.25
CA LYS A 78 -0.03 -6.32 19.94
C LYS A 78 1.13 -6.53 18.96
N THR A 79 0.86 -7.18 17.84
CA THR A 79 1.82 -7.42 16.76
C THR A 79 2.38 -6.12 16.18
N ALA A 80 1.50 -5.15 15.90
CA ALA A 80 1.91 -3.84 15.40
C ALA A 80 2.73 -3.04 16.43
N ARG A 81 2.43 -3.20 17.73
CA ARG A 81 3.21 -2.56 18.81
C ARG A 81 4.63 -3.12 18.90
N GLU A 82 4.79 -4.44 18.76
CA GLU A 82 6.12 -5.06 18.72
C GLU A 82 6.92 -4.61 17.50
N GLU A 83 6.28 -4.37 16.35
CA GLU A 83 6.95 -3.78 15.17
C GLU A 83 7.42 -2.33 15.41
N PHE A 84 6.68 -1.54 16.20
CA PHE A 84 7.09 -0.16 16.53
C PHE A 84 8.22 -0.09 17.57
N ARG A 85 8.36 -1.11 18.41
CA ARG A 85 9.35 -1.17 19.49
C ARG A 85 10.81 -0.93 19.03
N PRO A 86 11.36 -1.63 18.01
CA PRO A 86 12.71 -1.35 17.52
C PRO A 86 12.87 0.06 16.95
N THR A 87 11.80 0.62 16.35
CA THR A 87 11.81 1.99 15.83
C THR A 87 11.97 3.01 16.97
N ILE A 88 11.29 2.80 18.10
CA ILE A 88 11.43 3.65 19.29
C ILE A 88 12.87 3.62 19.81
N TYR A 89 13.45 2.41 19.98
CA TYR A 89 14.83 2.28 20.43
C TYR A 89 15.82 2.95 19.46
N SER A 90 15.65 2.75 18.15
CA SER A 90 16.47 3.42 17.13
C SER A 90 16.39 4.93 17.25
N ASN A 91 15.20 5.50 17.42
CA ASN A 91 15.01 6.94 17.54
C ASN A 91 15.64 7.51 18.82
N VAL A 92 15.55 6.79 19.96
CA VAL A 92 16.18 7.22 21.22
C VAL A 92 17.70 7.20 21.11
N ILE A 93 18.28 6.14 20.55
CA ILE A 93 19.74 6.01 20.37
C ILE A 93 20.24 7.07 19.40
N LYS A 94 19.57 7.25 18.25
CA LYS A 94 19.88 8.31 17.29
C LYS A 94 19.82 9.68 17.94
N GLY A 95 18.74 10.00 18.66
CA GLY A 95 18.61 11.29 19.35
C GLY A 95 19.75 11.57 20.32
N LYS A 96 20.14 10.58 21.13
CA LYS A 96 21.30 10.70 22.04
C LYS A 96 22.61 10.89 21.27
N ALA A 97 22.86 10.09 20.24
CA ALA A 97 24.07 10.17 19.44
C ALA A 97 24.19 11.52 18.70
N THR A 98 23.09 12.00 18.12
CA THR A 98 23.02 13.29 17.46
C THR A 98 23.26 14.44 18.44
N ALA A 99 22.64 14.41 19.63
CA ALA A 99 22.89 15.43 20.65
C ALA A 99 24.36 15.44 21.12
N ALA A 100 24.97 14.27 21.34
CA ALA A 100 26.38 14.17 21.69
C ALA A 100 27.29 14.68 20.57
N ALA A 101 27.00 14.33 19.31
CA ALA A 101 27.75 14.83 18.16
C ALA A 101 27.68 16.36 18.05
N TYR A 102 26.49 16.95 18.22
CA TYR A 102 26.34 18.41 18.26
C TYR A 102 27.10 19.05 19.42
N CYS A 103 27.13 18.42 20.59
CA CYS A 103 27.92 18.91 21.73
C CYS A 103 29.42 18.93 21.40
N VAL A 104 29.95 17.86 20.80
CA VAL A 104 31.38 17.79 20.40
C VAL A 104 31.70 18.81 19.32
N TYR A 105 30.84 18.94 18.30
CA TYR A 105 30.98 19.96 17.26
C TYR A 105 30.97 21.37 17.82
N ALA A 106 30.06 21.67 18.75
CA ALA A 106 29.99 22.98 19.40
C ALA A 106 31.27 23.31 20.20
N VAL A 107 31.82 22.34 20.94
CA VAL A 107 33.09 22.50 21.67
C VAL A 107 34.27 22.71 20.71
N LEU A 108 34.32 21.95 19.60
CA LEU A 108 35.39 22.07 18.61
C LEU A 108 35.38 23.44 17.91
N ILE A 109 34.19 23.93 17.51
CA ILE A 109 34.02 25.25 16.89
C ILE A 109 34.40 26.36 17.89
N GLY A 110 34.03 26.21 19.16
CA GLY A 110 34.42 27.14 20.22
C GLY A 110 35.95 27.22 20.41
N CYS A 111 36.64 26.09 20.41
CA CYS A 111 38.10 26.03 20.48
C CYS A 111 38.79 26.65 19.25
N LEU A 112 38.26 26.43 18.04
CA LEU A 112 38.76 27.05 16.81
C LEU A 112 38.59 28.58 16.84
N GLY A 113 37.46 29.08 17.33
CA GLY A 113 37.21 30.53 17.49
C GLY A 113 38.11 31.21 18.52
N LEU A 114 38.46 30.52 19.61
CA LEU A 114 39.42 31.03 20.61
C LEU A 114 40.85 31.09 20.09
N CYS A 115 41.27 30.09 19.29
CA CYS A 115 42.63 30.03 18.75
C CYS A 115 42.91 31.18 17.76
N SER A 116 41.92 31.58 16.95
CA SER A 116 42.04 32.73 16.04
C SER A 116 42.18 34.07 16.78
N CYS A 117 41.65 34.20 17.99
CA CYS A 117 41.77 35.43 18.79
C CYS A 117 43.13 35.55 19.50
N LEU A 118 43.82 34.44 19.78
CA LEU A 118 45.09 34.46 20.52
C LEU A 118 46.31 34.73 19.63
N GLN A 119 46.21 34.52 18.31
CA GLN A 119 47.31 34.73 17.36
C GLN A 119 47.35 36.14 16.73
N GLY A 120 46.41 37.02 17.06
CA GLY A 120 46.21 38.33 16.43
C GLY A 120 46.54 39.56 17.29
N GLY A 121 47.27 39.40 18.39
CA GLY A 121 47.72 40.48 19.28
C GLY A 121 49.22 40.71 19.23
#